data_AF-A0A6C0KKE8-F1
#
_entry.id   AF-A0A6C0KKE8-F1
#
_cell.length_a   1.000
_cell.length_b   1.000
_cell.length_c   1.000
_cell.angle_alpha   90.00
_cell.angle_beta   90.00
_cell.angle_gamma   90.00
#
_symmetry.space_group_name_H-M   'P 1'
#
loop_
_entity.id
_entity.type
_entity.pdbx_description
1 polymer ?
#
loop_
_entity_poly.entity_id
_entity_poly.type
_entity_poly.pdbx_seq_one_letter_code
_entity_poly.pdbx_strand_id
1 'polypeptide(L)'
;MNMDTHGIIDPDELDRIHQENAKKLRFQTLKQNIIQRICKQWKTDKIVHEIINNEYYKLEYTIKNCWNRTGNRTLKMFPGGEIHDYNYNDIQYRIRRILER
;
A
#
# COMPACT_ATOMS: atom_id res chain seq x y z
N MET A 1 -27.62 -44.86 -0.61
CA MET A 1 -27.20 -43.90 0.42
C MET A 1 -26.12 -43.03 -0.21
N ASN A 2 -26.49 -41.83 -0.65
CA ASN A 2 -25.51 -40.86 -1.16
C ASN A 2 -24.95 -40.12 0.06
N MET A 3 -23.70 -40.40 0.41
CA MET A 3 -22.98 -39.56 1.38
C MET A 3 -22.65 -38.25 0.69
N ASP A 4 -23.37 -37.22 1.10
CA ASP A 4 -23.21 -35.84 0.65
C ASP A 4 -21.93 -35.28 1.31
N THR A 5 -20.81 -35.25 0.60
CA THR A 5 -19.52 -34.74 1.08
C THR A 5 -19.42 -33.20 1.01
N HIS A 6 -20.54 -32.49 0.93
CA HIS A 6 -20.63 -31.02 0.79
C HIS A 6 -20.25 -30.22 2.06
N GLY A 7 -19.24 -30.66 2.83
CA GLY A 7 -18.85 -30.00 4.08
C GLY A 7 -17.40 -30.15 4.52
N ILE A 8 -16.55 -30.85 3.75
CA ILE A 8 -15.14 -31.03 4.13
C ILE A 8 -14.29 -30.26 3.11
N ILE A 9 -13.78 -29.10 3.53
CA ILE A 9 -12.69 -28.44 2.80
C ILE A 9 -11.49 -29.37 2.92
N ASP A 10 -10.89 -29.73 1.79
CA ASP A 10 -9.64 -30.49 1.74
C ASP A 10 -8.58 -29.78 2.62
N PRO A 11 -7.86 -30.47 3.52
CA PRO A 11 -6.82 -29.87 4.33
C PRO A 11 -5.81 -29.01 3.53
N ASP A 12 -5.46 -29.43 2.31
CA ASP A 12 -4.55 -28.68 1.44
C ASP A 12 -5.21 -27.38 0.94
N GLU A 13 -6.51 -27.40 0.66
CA GLU A 13 -7.26 -26.21 0.26
C GLU A 13 -7.45 -25.25 1.45
N LEU A 14 -7.66 -25.78 2.66
CA LEU A 14 -7.72 -24.98 3.89
C LEU A 14 -6.39 -24.27 4.15
N ASP A 15 -5.27 -24.97 3.99
CA ASP A 15 -3.93 -24.39 4.16
C ASP A 15 -3.63 -23.32 3.10
N ARG A 16 -4.05 -23.54 1.84
CA ARG A 16 -3.97 -22.51 0.80
C ARG A 16 -4.79 -21.27 1.15
N ILE A 17 -6.04 -21.43 1.60
CA ILE A 17 -6.89 -20.32 2.02
C ILE A 17 -6.25 -19.55 3.19
N HIS A 18 -5.66 -20.25 4.17
CA HIS A 18 -4.95 -19.61 5.28
C HIS A 18 -3.74 -18.81 4.82
N GLN A 19 -2.91 -19.36 3.93
CA GLN A 19 -1.77 -18.64 3.37
C GLN A 19 -2.19 -17.41 2.56
N GLU A 20 -3.24 -17.52 1.75
CA GLU A 20 -3.78 -16.38 1.01
C GLU A 20 -4.37 -15.31 1.93
N ASN A 21 -5.07 -15.70 2.99
CA ASN A 21 -5.61 -14.78 3.98
C ASN A 21 -4.49 -14.09 4.76
N ALA A 22 -3.43 -14.81 5.14
CA ALA A 22 -2.25 -14.23 5.78
C ALA A 22 -1.56 -13.21 4.85
N LYS A 23 -1.39 -13.54 3.57
CA LYS A 23 -0.83 -12.62 2.56
C LYS A 23 -1.69 -11.35 2.42
N LYS A 24 -3.02 -11.49 2.33
CA LYS A 24 -3.97 -10.38 2.26
C LYS A 24 -3.89 -9.49 3.50
N LEU A 25 -3.86 -10.08 4.69
CA LEU A 25 -3.76 -9.35 5.96
C LEU A 25 -2.44 -8.56 6.03
N ARG A 26 -1.31 -9.20 5.71
CA ARG A 26 0.01 -8.56 5.66
C ARG A 26 0.03 -7.41 4.66
N PHE A 27 -0.62 -7.56 3.50
CA PHE A 27 -0.75 -6.50 2.52
C PHE A 27 -1.55 -5.30 3.07
N GLN A 28 -2.67 -5.53 3.76
CA GLN A 28 -3.46 -4.45 4.36
C GLN A 28 -2.69 -3.69 5.44
N THR A 29 -1.97 -4.39 6.32
CA THR A 29 -1.09 -3.74 7.31
C THR A 29 -0.01 -2.91 6.64
N LEU A 30 0.62 -3.44 5.58
CA LEU A 30 1.62 -2.72 4.80
C LEU A 30 1.03 -1.44 4.19
N LYS A 31 -0.17 -1.50 3.60
CA LYS A 31 -0.86 -0.32 3.05
C LYS A 31 -1.06 0.77 4.09
N GLN A 32 -1.57 0.41 5.27
CA GLN A 32 -1.80 1.37 6.35
C GLN A 32 -0.50 2.03 6.82
N ASN A 33 0.58 1.24 6.97
CA ASN A 33 1.89 1.75 7.36
C ASN A 33 2.47 2.71 6.32
N ILE A 34 2.38 2.37 5.03
CA ILE A 34 2.82 3.23 3.91
C ILE A 34 2.07 4.57 3.95
N ILE A 35 0.75 4.51 4.05
CA ILE A 35 -0.11 5.69 4.12
C ILE A 35 0.30 6.58 5.30
N GLN A 36 0.41 6.03 6.50
CA GLN A 36 0.79 6.80 7.69
C GLN A 36 2.17 7.45 7.56
N ARG A 37 3.16 6.73 7.01
CA ARG A 37 4.52 7.26 6.81
C ARG A 37 4.58 8.38 5.78
N ILE A 38 4.02 8.15 4.59
CA ILE A 38 3.99 9.17 3.53
C ILE A 38 3.23 10.40 4.03
N CYS A 39 2.09 10.21 4.70
CA CYS A 39 1.34 11.29 5.33
C CYS A 39 2.16 12.10 6.35
N LYS A 40 2.98 11.45 7.18
CA LYS A 40 3.86 12.13 8.14
C LYS A 40 4.95 12.94 7.43
N GLN A 41 5.60 12.36 6.42
CA GLN A 41 6.65 13.03 5.66
C GLN A 41 6.12 14.16 4.78
N TRP A 42 4.88 14.06 4.30
CA TRP A 42 4.17 15.12 3.58
C TRP A 42 3.96 16.40 4.39
N LYS A 43 4.17 16.35 5.71
CA LYS A 43 4.14 17.54 6.59
C LYS A 43 5.52 18.17 6.76
N THR A 44 6.59 17.53 6.29
CA THR A 44 7.98 18.00 6.40
C THR A 44 8.40 18.74 5.13
N ASP A 45 9.26 19.74 5.24
CA ASP A 45 9.76 20.53 4.09
C ASP A 45 10.85 19.82 3.26
N LYS A 46 11.32 18.66 3.72
CA LYS A 46 12.42 17.90 3.13
C LYS A 46 11.98 17.06 1.94
N ILE A 47 12.92 16.89 1.01
CA ILE A 47 12.82 15.83 0.00
C ILE A 47 13.12 14.51 0.71
N VAL A 48 12.24 13.52 0.52
CA VAL A 48 12.38 12.19 1.13
C VAL A 48 12.38 11.16 0.03
N HIS A 49 13.33 10.23 0.09
CA HIS A 49 13.34 9.02 -0.73
C HIS A 49 13.40 7.82 0.21
N GLU A 50 12.49 6.86 0.05
CA GLU A 50 12.40 5.68 0.91
C GLU A 50 11.94 4.44 0.16
N ILE A 51 12.36 3.29 0.66
CA ILE A 51 11.93 1.97 0.21
C ILE A 51 11.28 1.27 1.41
N ILE A 52 10.06 0.77 1.21
CA ILE A 52 9.33 -0.06 2.16
C ILE A 52 9.14 -1.42 1.52
N ASN A 53 9.61 -2.48 2.17
CA ASN A 53 9.43 -3.85 1.71
C ASN A 53 8.95 -4.76 2.85
N ASN A 54 8.33 -5.86 2.46
CA ASN A 54 8.08 -7.02 3.32
C ASN A 54 8.35 -8.30 2.51
N GLU A 55 8.06 -9.45 3.11
CA GLU A 55 8.25 -10.77 2.51
C GLU A 55 7.48 -10.99 1.19
N TYR A 56 6.51 -10.12 0.86
CA TYR A 56 5.64 -10.25 -0.31
C TYR A 56 5.69 -9.07 -1.29
N TYR A 57 6.13 -7.88 -0.85
CA TYR A 57 5.99 -6.63 -1.58
C TYR A 57 7.20 -5.72 -1.37
N LYS A 58 7.58 -4.98 -2.43
CA LYS A 58 8.55 -3.89 -2.38
C LYS A 58 7.92 -2.64 -2.97
N LEU A 59 8.04 -1.53 -2.26
CA LEU A 59 7.53 -0.24 -2.66
C LEU A 59 8.60 0.82 -2.48
N GLU A 60 8.91 1.54 -3.54
CA GLU A 60 9.87 2.64 -3.52
C GLU A 60 9.13 3.94 -3.78
N TYR A 61 9.43 4.98 -3.00
CA TYR A 61 8.80 6.27 -3.22
C TYR A 61 9.70 7.47 -2.94
N THR A 62 9.42 8.57 -3.64
CA THR A 62 10.09 9.86 -3.47
C THR A 62 9.07 10.98 -3.32
N ILE A 63 9.20 11.79 -2.27
CA ILE A 63 8.43 13.02 -2.06
C ILE A 63 9.35 14.21 -2.32
N LYS A 64 9.02 15.03 -3.31
CA LYS A 64 9.76 16.25 -3.65
C LYS A 64 8.89 17.48 -3.45
N ASN A 65 9.43 18.49 -2.78
CA ASN A 65 8.80 19.80 -2.62
C ASN A 65 9.12 20.66 -3.86
N CYS A 66 8.09 21.22 -4.52
CA CYS A 66 8.25 22.03 -5.72
C CYS A 66 8.18 23.52 -5.36
N TRP A 67 9.30 24.09 -4.94
CA TRP A 67 9.75 25.51 -4.85
C TRP A 67 8.81 26.67 -4.49
N ASN A 68 7.48 26.55 -4.57
CA ASN A 68 6.57 27.52 -3.98
C ASN A 68 6.39 27.15 -2.50
N ARG A 69 6.50 28.13 -1.60
CA ARG A 69 6.32 27.94 -0.16
C ARG A 69 4.86 27.59 0.23
N THR A 70 4.07 27.10 -0.72
CA THR A 70 2.61 26.93 -0.69
C THR A 70 2.13 25.50 -0.94
N GLY A 71 3.02 24.52 -1.09
CA GLY A 71 2.66 23.12 -0.84
C GLY A 71 2.48 22.22 -2.07
N ASN A 72 3.02 22.58 -3.23
CA ASN A 72 3.05 21.68 -4.38
C ASN A 72 4.07 20.56 -4.11
N ARG A 73 3.60 19.31 -4.02
CA ARG A 73 4.47 18.17 -3.78
C ARG A 73 4.25 17.09 -4.83
N THR A 74 5.35 16.49 -5.24
CA THR A 74 5.36 15.35 -6.15
C THR A 74 5.68 14.10 -5.34
N LEU A 75 4.81 13.09 -5.42
CA LEU A 75 5.04 11.73 -4.93
C LEU A 75 5.27 10.81 -6.13
N LYS A 76 6.44 10.22 -6.25
CA LYS A 76 6.71 9.17 -7.24
C LYS A 76 6.74 7.82 -6.54
N MET A 77 5.99 6.84 -7.01
CA MET A 77 5.89 5.49 -6.42
C MET A 77 6.18 4.40 -7.45
N PHE A 78 6.89 3.37 -7.03
CA PHE A 78 7.17 2.19 -7.84
C PHE A 78 6.83 0.90 -7.08
N PRO A 79 6.01 0.00 -7.68
CA PRO A 79 5.15 0.25 -8.84
C PRO A 79 4.01 1.23 -8.47
N GLY A 80 3.64 2.17 -9.35
CA GLY A 80 2.51 3.06 -9.05
C GLY A 80 2.42 4.37 -9.83
N GLY A 81 3.53 4.87 -10.36
CA GLY A 81 3.58 6.11 -11.13
C GLY A 81 3.78 7.36 -10.28
N GLU A 82 3.58 8.52 -10.88
CA GLU A 82 3.84 9.83 -10.27
C GLU A 82 2.52 10.57 -9.97
N ILE A 83 2.40 11.10 -8.76
CA ILE A 83 1.29 11.91 -8.28
C ILE A 83 1.81 13.31 -8.00
N HIS A 84 1.11 14.31 -8.50
CA HIS A 84 1.32 15.70 -8.14
C HIS A 84 0.08 16.19 -7.40
N ASP A 85 0.24 16.65 -6.16
CA ASP A 85 -0.90 17.10 -5.38
C ASP A 85 -0.54 18.26 -4.44
N TYR A 86 -1.58 18.99 -4.07
CA TYR A 86 -1.58 20.17 -3.22
C TYR A 86 -2.25 19.87 -1.88
N ASN A 87 -3.09 18.82 -1.82
CA ASN A 87 -3.94 18.51 -0.68
C ASN A 87 -3.57 17.17 -0.03
N TYR A 88 -3.42 17.19 1.29
CA TYR A 88 -3.11 16.04 2.13
C TYR A 88 -4.19 14.94 2.13
N ASN A 89 -5.48 15.29 2.06
CA ASN A 89 -6.54 14.27 2.07
C ASN A 89 -6.62 13.54 0.71
N ASP A 90 -6.30 14.25 -0.37
CA ASP A 90 -6.34 13.71 -1.73
C ASP A 90 -5.17 12.75 -1.97
N ILE A 91 -3.99 13.01 -1.39
CA ILE A 91 -2.86 12.08 -1.51
C ILE A 91 -3.14 10.73 -0.84
N GLN A 92 -3.83 10.70 0.30
CA GLN A 92 -4.21 9.46 0.97
C GLN A 92 -5.14 8.60 0.08
N TYR A 93 -6.13 9.23 -0.55
CA TYR A 93 -7.05 8.55 -1.46
C TYR A 93 -6.31 8.01 -2.70
N ARG A 94 -5.42 8.79 -3.30
CA ARG A 94 -4.62 8.38 -4.46
C ARG A 94 -3.65 7.24 -4.15
N ILE A 95 -2.97 7.28 -3.00
CA ILE A 95 -2.08 6.20 -2.54
C ILE A 95 -2.87 4.89 -2.38
N ARG A 96 -4.06 4.92 -1.76
CA ARG A 96 -4.91 3.72 -1.64
C ARG A 96 -5.20 3.10 -3.01
N ARG A 97 -5.59 3.92 -3.99
CA ARG A 97 -5.89 3.45 -5.35
C ARG A 97 -4.68 2.85 -6.05
N ILE A 98 -3.47 3.37 -5.85
CA ILE A 98 -2.25 2.80 -6.42
C ILE A 98 -1.97 1.42 -5.82
N LEU A 99 -2.13 1.28 -4.50
CA LEU A 99 -1.87 0.03 -3.79
C LEU A 99 -2.97 -1.03 -3.99
N GLU A 100 -4.11 -0.67 -4.57
CA GLU A 100 -5.21 -1.59 -4.87
C GLU A 100 -5.19 -2.13 -6.31
N ARG A 101 -4.32 -1.61 -7.17
CA ARG A 101 -4.07 -2.12 -8.53
C ARG A 101 -3.05 -3.27 -8.50
#